data_AF-A0A2E2W0K9-F1
#
_entry.id   AF-A0A2E2W0K9-F1
#
_cell.length_a   1.000
_cell.length_b   1.000
_cell.length_c   1.000
_cell.angle_alpha   90.00
_cell.angle_beta   90.00
_cell.angle_gamma   90.00
#
_symmetry.space_group_name_H-M   'P 1'
#
loop_
_entity.id
_entity.type
_entity.pdbx_description
1 polymer ?
#
loop_
_entity_poly.entity_id
_entity_poly.type
_entity_poly.pdbx_seq_one_letter_code
_entity_poly.pdbx_strand_id
1 'polypeptide(L)'
;MEAIEQQQMHEANQLSANYRQRHNPTDVFHWQDIESWKGVIWRIMDDVLTEAVKSAFLQSPPEYVVGDDLSWLNTIVLNVLHEDIDSKQLLAERFDSHYKALRVYHGARAENLTSYYEKGLIPLNPDTMHERARNIFLSGQYPELTEELLEKAIAAVGHEYRGGRVYFEANEKLLINQCGHYMLYGSEYLACIAVNLPSRNYQSDLKKIGRPVMLVCDVPIEMISGSVMLELAGWCLQMIFENLLFGEVEDDEPGLFGFCIHRALPSQCIVGHYHPVAIRDPLLYGG
;
A
#
# COMPACT_ATOMS: atom_id res chain seq x y z
N MET A 1 -16.55 23.96 21.18
CA MET A 1 -16.31 24.46 19.82
C MET A 1 -15.38 23.49 19.10
N GLU A 2 -14.19 23.27 19.63
CA GLU A 2 -13.16 22.37 19.08
C GLU A 2 -13.61 20.91 18.84
N ALA A 3 -14.39 20.31 19.76
CA ALA A 3 -14.89 18.93 19.58
C ALA A 3 -15.94 18.79 18.46
N ILE A 4 -16.72 19.84 18.19
CA ILE A 4 -17.74 19.84 17.12
C ILE A 4 -17.05 20.01 15.76
N GLU A 5 -16.03 20.88 15.69
CA GLU A 5 -15.23 21.09 14.49
C GLU A 5 -14.43 19.83 14.11
N GLN A 6 -13.86 19.12 15.09
CA GLN A 6 -13.16 17.85 14.86
C GLN A 6 -14.10 16.76 14.33
N GLN A 7 -15.30 16.64 14.89
CA GLN A 7 -16.29 15.67 14.42
C GLN A 7 -16.78 15.99 12.99
N GLN A 8 -17.04 17.27 12.68
CA GLN A 8 -17.42 17.71 11.34
C GLN A 8 -16.31 17.46 10.31
N MET A 9 -15.05 17.67 10.68
CA MET A 9 -13.90 17.35 9.82
C MET A 9 -13.80 15.85 9.54
N HIS A 10 -14.02 14.99 10.55
CA HIS A 10 -14.00 13.54 10.35
C HIS A 10 -15.12 13.09 9.41
N GLU A 11 -16.34 13.56 9.62
CA GLU A 11 -17.47 13.22 8.73
C GLU A 11 -17.24 13.70 7.28
N ALA A 12 -16.64 14.88 7.10
CA ALA A 12 -16.32 15.42 5.77
C ALA A 12 -15.25 14.60 5.02
N ASN A 13 -14.31 14.00 5.74
CA ASN A 13 -13.22 13.20 5.16
C ASN A 13 -13.53 11.70 5.12
N GLN A 14 -14.77 11.30 5.42
CA GLN A 14 -15.19 9.91 5.34
C GLN A 14 -15.57 9.54 3.90
N LEU A 15 -14.89 8.54 3.36
CA LEU A 15 -15.05 8.05 1.99
C LEU A 15 -15.99 6.83 1.95
N SER A 16 -16.50 6.53 0.76
CA SER A 16 -17.19 5.25 0.52
C SER A 16 -16.22 4.09 0.69
N ALA A 17 -16.69 2.97 1.24
CA ALA A 17 -15.92 1.71 1.29
C ALA A 17 -15.75 1.08 -0.11
N ASN A 18 -16.55 1.48 -1.10
CA ASN A 18 -16.39 1.07 -2.49
C ASN A 18 -15.51 2.09 -3.23
N TYR A 19 -14.28 1.72 -3.59
CA TYR A 19 -13.37 2.64 -4.29
C TYR A 19 -13.94 3.21 -5.59
N ARG A 20 -14.81 2.46 -6.30
CA ARG A 20 -15.43 2.91 -7.56
C ARG A 20 -16.39 4.10 -7.37
N GLN A 21 -16.78 4.39 -6.13
CA GLN A 21 -17.61 5.54 -5.79
C GLN A 21 -16.79 6.75 -5.32
N ARG A 22 -15.46 6.62 -5.22
CA ARG A 22 -14.57 7.71 -4.80
C ARG A 22 -14.18 8.52 -6.03
N HIS A 23 -13.93 9.81 -5.82
CA HIS A 23 -13.30 10.61 -6.86
C HIS A 23 -11.84 10.15 -7.06
N ASN A 24 -11.48 9.86 -8.30
CA ASN A 24 -10.12 9.56 -8.72
C ASN A 24 -9.67 10.60 -9.77
N PRO A 25 -8.74 11.50 -9.42
CA PRO A 25 -8.19 12.44 -10.39
C PRO A 25 -7.44 11.72 -11.52
N THR A 26 -7.46 12.28 -12.73
CA THR A 26 -6.81 11.66 -13.91
C THR A 26 -5.29 11.67 -13.84
N ASP A 27 -4.72 12.55 -13.01
CA ASP A 27 -3.27 12.65 -12.74
C ASP A 27 -2.86 11.85 -11.50
N VAL A 28 -3.71 10.95 -11.00
CA VAL A 28 -3.39 9.99 -9.95
C VAL A 28 -3.50 8.57 -10.51
N PHE A 29 -2.43 7.79 -10.40
CA PHE A 29 -2.45 6.39 -10.80
C PHE A 29 -3.18 5.57 -9.73
N HIS A 30 -4.16 4.76 -10.12
CA HIS A 30 -4.90 3.90 -9.20
C HIS A 30 -4.77 2.43 -9.62
N TRP A 31 -3.81 1.73 -9.02
CA TRP A 31 -3.47 0.33 -9.31
C TRP A 31 -4.71 -0.57 -9.43
N GLN A 32 -5.57 -0.54 -8.41
CA GLN A 32 -6.77 -1.38 -8.32
C GLN A 32 -7.85 -1.07 -9.37
N ASP A 33 -7.82 0.11 -10.00
CA ASP A 33 -8.77 0.52 -11.02
C ASP A 33 -8.13 0.43 -12.42
N ILE A 34 -8.03 -0.79 -12.95
CA ILE A 34 -7.35 -1.10 -14.22
C ILE A 34 -7.85 -0.22 -15.37
N GLU A 35 -9.16 0.01 -15.42
CA GLU A 35 -9.81 0.83 -16.46
C GLU A 35 -9.31 2.28 -16.46
N SER A 36 -8.85 2.79 -15.31
CA SER A 36 -8.32 4.16 -15.20
C SER A 36 -6.96 4.35 -15.88
N TRP A 37 -6.18 3.28 -16.07
CA TRP A 37 -4.79 3.39 -16.53
C TRP A 37 -4.44 2.51 -17.74
N LYS A 38 -5.11 1.38 -18.00
CA LYS A 38 -4.78 0.46 -19.11
C LYS A 38 -4.71 1.18 -20.46
N GLY A 39 -5.76 1.93 -20.79
CA GLY A 39 -5.80 2.74 -22.03
C GLY A 39 -4.78 3.88 -22.03
N VAL A 40 -4.47 4.44 -20.85
CA VAL A 40 -3.45 5.47 -20.70
C VAL A 40 -2.07 4.92 -21.05
N ILE A 41 -1.73 3.71 -20.60
CA ILE A 41 -0.43 3.09 -20.89
C ILE A 41 -0.25 2.88 -22.39
N TRP A 42 -1.25 2.31 -23.08
CA TRP A 42 -1.19 2.17 -24.53
C TRP A 42 -0.97 3.50 -25.26
N ARG A 43 -1.56 4.59 -24.74
CA ARG A 43 -1.45 5.92 -25.32
C ARG A 43 -0.10 6.58 -25.01
N ILE A 44 0.39 6.53 -23.78
CA ILE A 44 1.67 7.14 -23.44
C ILE A 44 2.84 6.33 -23.98
N MET A 45 2.63 5.07 -24.37
CA MET A 45 3.60 4.17 -24.99
C MET A 45 3.37 3.94 -26.50
N ASP A 46 2.59 4.78 -27.18
CA ASP A 46 2.08 4.51 -28.54
C ASP A 46 3.15 4.48 -29.65
N ASP A 47 4.28 5.16 -29.43
CA ASP A 47 5.47 5.14 -30.29
C ASP A 47 6.22 3.81 -30.26
N VAL A 48 6.16 3.08 -29.14
CA VAL A 48 6.83 1.79 -28.94
C VAL A 48 5.85 0.62 -29.05
N LEU A 49 4.68 0.74 -28.44
CA LEU A 49 3.63 -0.29 -28.40
C LEU A 49 2.66 -0.14 -29.59
N THR A 50 3.23 -0.04 -30.78
CA THR A 50 2.50 0.13 -32.04
C THR A 50 1.63 -1.07 -32.38
N GLU A 51 0.68 -0.91 -33.31
CA GLU A 51 -0.11 -2.04 -33.84
C GLU A 51 0.77 -3.15 -34.46
N ALA A 52 1.95 -2.80 -35.00
CA ALA A 52 2.90 -3.77 -35.52
C ALA A 52 3.52 -4.61 -34.39
N VAL A 53 3.88 -3.99 -33.27
CA VAL A 53 4.40 -4.68 -32.08
C VAL A 53 3.33 -5.58 -31.46
N LYS A 54 2.09 -5.08 -31.31
CA LYS A 54 0.94 -5.89 -30.84
C LYS A 54 0.71 -7.09 -31.75
N SER A 55 0.73 -6.89 -33.06
CA SER A 55 0.55 -7.97 -34.05
C SER A 55 1.67 -9.00 -33.97
N ALA A 56 2.92 -8.56 -33.82
CA ALA A 56 4.07 -9.47 -33.68
C ALA A 56 3.98 -10.29 -32.39
N PHE A 57 3.60 -9.67 -31.28
CA PHE A 57 3.33 -10.36 -30.01
C PHE A 57 2.24 -11.44 -30.17
N LEU A 58 1.12 -11.13 -30.83
CA LEU A 58 0.03 -12.09 -31.03
C LEU A 58 0.37 -13.22 -32.00
N GLN A 59 1.24 -12.97 -32.98
CA GLN A 59 1.68 -13.99 -33.95
C GLN A 59 2.65 -15.01 -33.32
N SER A 60 3.44 -14.58 -32.34
CA SER A 60 4.43 -15.41 -31.67
C SER A 60 4.57 -14.99 -30.21
N PRO A 61 3.54 -15.25 -29.37
CA PRO A 61 3.58 -14.87 -27.96
C PRO A 61 4.73 -15.60 -27.25
N PRO A 62 5.35 -14.97 -26.23
CA PRO A 62 6.34 -15.66 -25.41
C PRO A 62 5.69 -16.81 -24.64
N GLU A 63 6.51 -17.77 -24.20
CA GLU A 63 6.04 -18.88 -23.36
C GLU A 63 5.42 -18.36 -22.05
N TYR A 64 5.98 -17.29 -21.50
CA TYR A 64 5.50 -16.61 -20.31
C TYR A 64 5.51 -15.10 -20.52
N VAL A 65 4.42 -14.42 -20.14
CA VAL A 65 4.35 -12.96 -20.05
C VAL A 65 4.63 -12.61 -18.59
N VAL A 66 5.80 -12.05 -18.31
CA VAL A 66 6.22 -11.71 -16.94
C VAL A 66 6.70 -10.27 -16.88
N GLY A 67 6.43 -9.57 -15.77
CA GLY A 67 6.74 -8.16 -15.57
C GLY A 67 8.07 -7.89 -14.87
N ASP A 68 8.70 -8.90 -14.28
CA ASP A 68 10.04 -8.79 -13.69
C ASP A 68 11.12 -8.71 -14.77
N ASP A 69 11.02 -9.54 -15.81
CA ASP A 69 11.85 -9.49 -17.03
C ASP A 69 11.02 -9.20 -18.30
N LEU A 70 11.20 -8.00 -18.85
CA LEU A 70 10.57 -7.57 -20.11
C LEU A 70 11.45 -7.82 -21.35
N SER A 71 12.45 -8.70 -21.27
CA SER A 71 13.29 -9.07 -22.42
C SER A 71 12.47 -9.57 -23.61
N TRP A 72 11.34 -10.23 -23.37
CA TRP A 72 10.40 -10.66 -24.41
C TRP A 72 9.83 -9.46 -25.18
N LEU A 73 9.43 -8.39 -24.50
CA LEU A 73 8.85 -7.19 -25.11
C LEU A 73 9.93 -6.39 -25.84
N ASN A 74 11.08 -6.19 -25.18
CA ASN A 74 12.22 -5.47 -25.75
C ASN A 74 12.70 -6.14 -27.04
N THR A 75 12.73 -7.48 -27.08
CA THR A 75 13.09 -8.25 -28.29
C THR A 75 12.07 -8.04 -29.41
N ILE A 76 10.77 -8.01 -29.11
CA ILE A 76 9.74 -7.76 -30.13
C ILE A 76 9.89 -6.34 -30.68
N VAL A 77 10.06 -5.34 -29.81
CA VAL A 77 10.27 -3.94 -30.23
C VAL A 77 11.51 -3.82 -31.11
N LEU A 78 12.63 -4.42 -30.72
CA LEU A 78 13.86 -4.43 -31.52
C LEU A 78 13.66 -5.04 -32.91
N ASN A 79 12.92 -6.16 -32.99
CA ASN A 79 12.70 -6.84 -34.26
C ASN A 79 11.74 -6.09 -35.19
N VAL A 80 10.73 -5.40 -34.63
CA VAL A 80 9.67 -4.74 -35.39
C VAL A 80 10.02 -3.30 -35.74
N LEU A 81 10.59 -2.56 -34.79
CA LEU A 81 10.88 -1.13 -34.92
C LEU A 81 12.37 -0.84 -35.12
N HIS A 82 13.25 -1.83 -34.93
CA HIS A 82 14.71 -1.65 -34.96
C HIS A 82 15.24 -0.69 -33.89
N GLU A 83 14.53 -0.61 -32.76
CA GLU A 83 14.89 0.19 -31.60
C GLU A 83 15.29 -0.71 -30.43
N ASP A 84 16.49 -0.48 -29.89
CA ASP A 84 16.95 -1.13 -28.66
C ASP A 84 16.52 -0.27 -27.47
N ILE A 85 15.55 -0.78 -26.70
CA ILE A 85 14.94 -0.05 -25.59
C ILE A 85 14.83 -0.93 -24.35
N ASP A 86 14.73 -0.28 -23.20
CA ASP A 86 14.20 -0.88 -21.99
C ASP A 86 12.76 -0.39 -21.79
N SER A 87 11.78 -1.22 -22.18
CA SER A 87 10.36 -0.87 -22.08
C SER A 87 9.93 -0.58 -20.65
N LYS A 88 10.56 -1.23 -19.66
CA LYS A 88 10.25 -1.08 -18.23
C LYS A 88 10.69 0.29 -17.74
N GLN A 89 11.94 0.64 -18.04
CA GLN A 89 12.51 1.95 -17.72
C GLN A 89 11.74 3.07 -18.42
N LEU A 90 11.44 2.91 -19.71
CA LEU A 90 10.72 3.90 -20.49
C LEU A 90 9.33 4.20 -19.92
N LEU A 91 8.57 3.18 -19.56
CA LEU A 91 7.26 3.39 -18.95
C LEU A 91 7.36 4.04 -17.56
N ALA A 92 8.35 3.64 -16.74
CA ALA A 92 8.56 4.25 -15.43
C ALA A 92 8.86 5.77 -15.54
N GLU A 93 9.66 6.18 -16.52
CA GLU A 93 9.94 7.60 -16.82
C GLU A 93 8.67 8.34 -17.30
N ARG A 94 7.84 7.69 -18.10
CA ARG A 94 6.59 8.27 -18.59
C ARG A 94 5.53 8.38 -17.51
N PHE A 95 5.53 7.50 -16.50
CA PHE A 95 4.72 7.67 -15.30
C PHE A 95 5.07 8.92 -14.53
N ASP A 96 6.36 9.22 -14.33
CA ASP A 96 6.82 10.43 -13.65
C ASP A 96 6.36 11.72 -14.36
N SER A 97 6.24 11.66 -15.69
CA SER A 97 5.75 12.79 -16.48
C SER A 97 4.22 12.89 -16.57
N HIS A 98 3.49 11.79 -16.35
CA HIS A 98 2.04 11.73 -16.56
C HIS A 98 1.23 11.83 -15.27
N TYR A 99 1.70 11.19 -14.20
CA TYR A 99 1.02 11.09 -12.92
C TYR A 99 1.75 11.92 -11.88
N LYS A 100 1.01 12.51 -10.94
CA LYS A 100 1.57 13.23 -9.80
C LYS A 100 1.69 12.36 -8.57
N ALA A 101 0.82 11.36 -8.44
CA ALA A 101 0.77 10.50 -7.28
C ALA A 101 0.26 9.09 -7.60
N LEU A 102 0.57 8.17 -6.70
CA LEU A 102 0.02 6.82 -6.65
C LEU A 102 -1.04 6.76 -5.54
N ARG A 103 -2.26 6.35 -5.88
CA ARG A 103 -3.34 6.06 -4.94
C ARG A 103 -3.03 4.78 -4.18
N VAL A 104 -2.90 4.90 -2.87
CA VAL A 104 -2.57 3.79 -1.98
C VAL A 104 -3.35 3.82 -0.68
N TYR A 105 -3.19 2.76 0.09
CA TYR A 105 -3.93 2.51 1.31
C TYR A 105 -2.99 2.22 2.47
N HIS A 106 -3.34 2.76 3.63
CA HIS A 106 -2.67 2.49 4.89
C HIS A 106 -3.69 2.00 5.92
N GLY A 107 -3.55 0.74 6.31
CA GLY A 107 -4.36 0.14 7.36
C GLY A 107 -3.84 0.57 8.72
N ALA A 108 -4.72 1.10 9.57
CA ALA A 108 -4.35 1.49 10.92
C ALA A 108 -5.46 1.20 11.93
N ARG A 109 -5.11 1.33 13.21
CA ARG A 109 -6.07 1.36 14.30
C ARG A 109 -5.94 2.69 15.04
N ALA A 110 -6.93 3.56 14.85
CA ALA A 110 -6.88 4.95 15.27
C ALA A 110 -7.66 5.17 16.56
N GLU A 111 -6.99 5.72 17.59
CA GLU A 111 -7.66 6.30 18.76
C GLU A 111 -8.18 7.71 18.46
N ASN A 112 -7.43 8.45 17.64
CA ASN A 112 -7.75 9.79 17.18
C ASN A 112 -7.41 9.91 15.70
N LEU A 113 -8.39 10.27 14.87
CA LEU A 113 -8.18 10.49 13.43
C LEU A 113 -7.57 11.85 13.13
N THR A 114 -7.78 12.84 14.00
CA THR A 114 -7.28 14.21 13.83
C THR A 114 -5.76 14.23 13.69
N SER A 115 -5.04 13.35 14.39
CA SER A 115 -3.58 13.30 14.30
C SER A 115 -3.07 13.01 12.88
N TYR A 116 -3.79 12.20 12.09
CA TYR A 116 -3.43 11.92 10.71
C TYR A 116 -3.64 13.16 9.83
N TYR A 117 -4.76 13.86 9.99
CA TYR A 117 -5.06 15.06 9.21
C TYR A 117 -4.22 16.28 9.59
N GLU A 118 -3.69 16.32 10.81
CA GLU A 118 -2.77 17.39 11.24
C GLU A 118 -1.31 17.09 10.91
N LYS A 119 -0.87 15.85 11.12
CA LYS A 119 0.56 15.48 11.12
C LYS A 119 0.97 14.55 9.99
N GLY A 120 0.01 13.96 9.30
CA GLY A 120 0.23 12.96 8.26
C GLY A 120 0.54 11.58 8.82
N LEU A 121 1.18 10.74 8.00
CA LEU A 121 1.69 9.44 8.42
C LEU A 121 3.15 9.57 8.81
N ILE A 122 3.43 9.42 10.10
CA ILE A 122 4.77 9.53 10.64
C ILE A 122 5.39 8.13 10.71
N PRO A 123 6.65 7.97 10.26
CA PRO A 123 7.36 6.71 10.42
C PRO A 123 7.46 6.29 11.88
N LEU A 124 7.65 4.99 12.10
CA LEU A 124 7.91 4.48 13.44
C LEU A 124 9.13 5.18 14.07
N ASN A 125 8.90 5.76 15.25
CA ASN A 125 9.94 6.20 16.17
C ASN A 125 9.99 5.21 17.35
N PRO A 126 11.12 4.49 17.56
CA PRO A 126 11.22 3.48 18.61
C PRO A 126 10.91 4.02 20.01
N ASP A 127 11.48 5.16 20.39
CA ASP A 127 11.31 5.74 21.73
C ASP A 127 9.83 6.05 22.02
N THR A 128 9.16 6.71 21.08
CA THR A 128 7.72 7.01 21.19
C THR A 128 6.88 5.73 21.25
N MET A 129 7.27 4.67 20.53
CA MET A 129 6.58 3.39 20.58
C MET A 129 6.84 2.62 21.89
N HIS A 130 8.02 2.74 22.48
CA HIS A 130 8.34 2.14 23.79
C HIS A 130 7.55 2.83 24.89
N GLU A 131 7.49 4.16 24.88
CA GLU A 131 6.60 4.91 25.78
C GLU A 131 5.14 4.50 25.62
N ARG A 132 4.68 4.33 24.38
CA ARG A 132 3.32 3.84 24.12
C ARG A 132 3.13 2.41 24.64
N ALA A 133 4.11 1.53 24.49
CA ALA A 133 4.07 0.17 25.03
C ALA A 133 3.98 0.18 26.56
N ARG A 134 4.75 1.03 27.25
CA ARG A 134 4.65 1.23 28.71
C ARG A 134 3.25 1.71 29.10
N ASN A 135 2.72 2.71 28.41
CA ASN A 135 1.39 3.26 28.68
C ASN A 135 0.26 2.23 28.51
N ILE A 136 0.43 1.26 27.60
CA ILE A 136 -0.55 0.20 27.39
C ILE A 136 -0.36 -0.92 28.43
N PHE A 137 0.84 -1.49 28.48
CA PHE A 137 1.11 -2.75 29.20
C PHE A 137 1.46 -2.56 30.67
N LEU A 138 1.87 -1.37 31.09
CA LEU A 138 2.20 -1.04 32.49
C LEU A 138 1.20 -0.03 33.09
N SER A 139 0.02 0.10 32.50
CA SER A 139 -1.08 0.97 32.97
C SER A 139 -1.68 0.58 34.33
N GLY A 140 -1.18 -0.48 34.97
CA GLY A 140 -1.76 -1.08 36.17
C GLY A 140 -2.89 -2.09 35.88
N GLN A 141 -3.35 -2.19 34.63
CA GLN A 141 -4.33 -3.21 34.20
C GLN A 141 -3.76 -4.64 34.25
N TYR A 142 -2.44 -4.76 34.13
CA TYR A 142 -1.73 -6.04 34.07
C TYR A 142 -0.69 -6.09 35.21
N PRO A 143 -1.12 -6.41 36.45
CA PRO A 143 -0.23 -6.39 37.62
C PRO A 143 0.92 -7.40 37.54
N GLU A 144 0.80 -8.42 36.69
CA GLU A 144 1.85 -9.39 36.40
C GLU A 144 2.98 -8.84 35.51
N LEU A 145 2.76 -7.74 34.79
CA LEU A 145 3.75 -7.14 33.92
C LEU A 145 4.60 -6.13 34.69
N THR A 146 5.91 -6.20 34.45
CA THR A 146 6.91 -5.29 35.03
C THR A 146 7.72 -4.62 33.93
N GLU A 147 8.39 -3.52 34.26
CA GLU A 147 9.31 -2.84 33.36
C GLU A 147 10.36 -3.81 32.78
N GLU A 148 10.92 -4.68 33.61
CA GLU A 148 11.92 -5.67 33.18
C GLU A 148 11.37 -6.64 32.12
N LEU A 149 10.12 -7.09 32.26
CA LEU A 149 9.48 -7.98 31.29
C LEU A 149 9.21 -7.25 29.97
N LEU A 150 8.78 -5.99 30.04
CA LEU A 150 8.54 -5.18 28.86
C LEU A 150 9.84 -4.89 28.10
N GLU A 151 10.92 -4.52 28.80
CA GLU A 151 12.23 -4.29 28.19
C GLU A 151 12.77 -5.55 27.49
N LYS A 152 12.59 -6.74 28.11
CA LYS A 152 12.93 -8.01 27.47
C LYS A 152 12.12 -8.23 26.19
N ALA A 153 10.82 -7.96 26.20
CA ALA A 153 9.97 -8.08 25.03
C ALA A 153 10.36 -7.09 23.92
N ILE A 154 10.66 -5.84 24.27
CA ILE A 154 11.15 -4.81 23.34
C ILE A 154 12.48 -5.26 22.69
N ALA A 155 13.43 -5.73 23.50
CA ALA A 155 14.72 -6.21 23.03
C ALA A 155 14.57 -7.43 22.10
N ALA A 156 13.65 -8.35 22.40
CA ALA A 156 13.39 -9.53 21.58
C ALA A 156 12.84 -9.19 20.19
N VAL A 157 12.04 -8.13 20.06
CA VAL A 157 11.49 -7.69 18.76
C VAL A 157 12.55 -7.00 17.91
N GLY A 158 13.45 -6.23 18.52
CA GLY A 158 14.43 -5.39 17.81
C GLY A 158 13.77 -4.23 17.04
N HIS A 159 14.56 -3.25 16.60
CA HIS A 159 14.02 -2.08 15.89
C HIS A 159 14.87 -1.63 14.69
N GLU A 160 16.05 -2.23 14.47
CA GLU A 160 17.04 -1.75 13.50
C GLU A 160 16.50 -1.68 12.07
N TYR A 161 15.51 -2.52 11.72
CA TYR A 161 14.92 -2.59 10.37
C TYR A 161 13.47 -2.12 10.26
N ARG A 162 12.90 -1.58 11.36
CA ARG A 162 11.47 -1.20 11.44
C ARG A 162 11.25 0.31 11.47
N GLY A 163 12.26 1.09 11.84
CA GLY A 163 12.17 2.55 11.92
C GLY A 163 12.21 3.24 10.55
N GLY A 164 11.70 4.48 10.50
CA GLY A 164 11.92 5.38 9.37
C GLY A 164 11.12 5.08 8.09
N ARG A 165 10.17 4.14 8.15
CA ARG A 165 9.32 3.77 7.01
C ARG A 165 7.83 4.00 7.26
N VAL A 166 7.10 4.34 6.20
CA VAL A 166 5.64 4.28 6.14
C VAL A 166 5.26 3.30 5.03
N TYR A 167 4.50 2.27 5.38
CA TYR A 167 4.11 1.18 4.49
C TYR A 167 2.74 1.42 3.88
N PHE A 168 2.58 1.02 2.62
CA PHE A 168 1.37 1.17 1.84
C PHE A 168 1.08 -0.08 1.03
N GLU A 169 -0.19 -0.26 0.68
CA GLU A 169 -0.66 -1.25 -0.29
C GLU A 169 -1.52 -0.53 -1.32
N ALA A 170 -1.36 -0.83 -2.61
CA ALA A 170 -2.13 -0.20 -3.68
C ALA A 170 -3.45 -0.94 -3.98
N ASN A 171 -3.67 -2.13 -3.41
CA ASN A 171 -4.93 -2.87 -3.45
C ASN A 171 -5.60 -2.97 -2.06
N GLU A 172 -6.66 -2.18 -1.82
CA GLU A 172 -7.33 -2.15 -0.50
C GLU A 172 -8.02 -3.46 -0.14
N LYS A 173 -8.52 -4.21 -1.13
CA LYS A 173 -9.22 -5.48 -0.90
C LYS A 173 -8.24 -6.52 -0.37
N LEU A 174 -7.06 -6.60 -0.98
CA LEU A 174 -6.01 -7.52 -0.51
C LEU A 174 -5.46 -7.08 0.85
N LEU A 175 -5.32 -5.78 1.11
CA LEU A 175 -4.93 -5.27 2.43
C LEU A 175 -5.93 -5.72 3.52
N ILE A 176 -7.24 -5.64 3.25
CA ILE A 176 -8.29 -6.10 4.19
C ILE A 176 -8.27 -7.62 4.38
N ASN A 177 -8.08 -8.37 3.29
CA ASN A 177 -8.25 -9.82 3.28
C ASN A 177 -7.00 -10.61 3.65
N GLN A 178 -5.80 -10.04 3.49
CA GLN A 178 -4.52 -10.71 3.72
C GLN A 178 -3.68 -10.04 4.80
N CYS A 179 -3.84 -8.73 4.99
CA CYS A 179 -3.02 -7.92 5.90
C CYS A 179 -3.86 -7.18 6.96
N GLY A 180 -5.04 -7.72 7.30
CA GLY A 180 -5.97 -7.06 8.22
C GLY A 180 -5.44 -6.84 9.64
N HIS A 181 -4.32 -7.46 10.01
CA HIS A 181 -3.67 -7.29 11.31
C HIS A 181 -3.28 -5.83 11.60
N TYR A 182 -2.94 -5.02 10.59
CA TYR A 182 -2.66 -3.58 10.78
C TYR A 182 -3.89 -2.79 11.26
N MET A 183 -5.09 -3.19 10.83
CA MET A 183 -6.35 -2.55 11.23
C MET A 183 -6.92 -3.15 12.51
N LEU A 184 -6.67 -4.45 12.75
CA LEU A 184 -7.13 -5.15 13.95
C LEU A 184 -6.30 -4.80 15.19
N TYR A 185 -4.97 -4.80 15.07
CA TYR A 185 -4.04 -4.61 16.17
C TYR A 185 -3.33 -3.25 16.14
N GLY A 186 -3.41 -2.51 15.04
CA GLY A 186 -2.71 -1.25 14.87
C GLY A 186 -1.24 -1.46 14.51
N SER A 187 -0.35 -0.82 15.27
CA SER A 187 1.10 -0.90 15.05
C SER A 187 1.58 -2.35 15.13
N GLU A 188 2.14 -2.86 14.04
CA GLU A 188 2.77 -4.18 13.99
C GLU A 188 3.88 -4.30 15.05
N TYR A 189 4.62 -3.22 15.29
CA TYR A 189 5.66 -3.21 16.32
C TYR A 189 5.11 -3.42 17.73
N LEU A 190 4.01 -2.74 18.08
CA LEU A 190 3.33 -2.97 19.37
C LEU A 190 2.74 -4.39 19.43
N ALA A 191 2.22 -4.90 18.32
CA ALA A 191 1.70 -6.26 18.23
C ALA A 191 2.81 -7.30 18.46
N CYS A 192 4.00 -7.10 17.90
CA CYS A 192 5.16 -7.96 18.13
C CYS A 192 5.65 -7.89 19.59
N ILE A 193 5.68 -6.70 20.21
CA ILE A 193 6.00 -6.56 21.64
C ILE A 193 5.00 -7.36 22.47
N ALA A 194 3.70 -7.22 22.17
CA ALA A 194 2.62 -7.91 22.88
C ALA A 194 2.72 -9.45 22.81
N VAL A 195 3.18 -9.99 21.68
CA VAL A 195 3.42 -11.43 21.50
C VAL A 195 4.61 -11.94 22.35
N ASN A 196 5.59 -11.08 22.62
CA ASN A 196 6.78 -11.43 23.40
C ASN A 196 6.61 -11.22 24.91
N LEU A 197 5.46 -10.70 25.36
CA LEU A 197 5.14 -10.61 26.79
C LEU A 197 4.72 -11.99 27.34
N PRO A 198 5.13 -12.34 28.57
CA PRO A 198 4.85 -13.65 29.16
C PRO A 198 3.41 -13.76 29.67
N SER A 199 2.92 -14.99 29.90
CA SER A 199 1.66 -15.35 30.58
C SER A 199 0.43 -15.52 29.68
N ARG A 200 0.21 -14.64 28.68
CA ARG A 200 -0.96 -14.75 27.77
C ARG A 200 -0.77 -13.95 26.49
N ASN A 201 -1.71 -14.08 25.57
CA ASN A 201 -1.73 -13.31 24.33
C ASN A 201 -2.24 -11.86 24.55
N TYR A 202 -1.34 -10.93 24.87
CA TYR A 202 -1.65 -9.50 25.02
C TYR A 202 -1.93 -8.80 23.69
N GLN A 203 -1.62 -9.43 22.54
CA GLN A 203 -1.94 -8.87 21.23
C GLN A 203 -3.45 -8.63 21.09
N SER A 204 -4.27 -9.53 21.65
CA SER A 204 -5.73 -9.40 21.66
C SER A 204 -6.24 -8.13 22.38
N ASP A 205 -5.47 -7.60 23.35
CA ASP A 205 -5.84 -6.38 24.06
C ASP A 205 -5.67 -5.14 23.19
N LEU A 206 -4.77 -5.15 22.21
CA LEU A 206 -4.62 -4.06 21.23
C LEU A 206 -5.87 -3.86 20.38
N LYS A 207 -6.69 -4.91 20.18
CA LYS A 207 -8.00 -4.81 19.49
C LYS A 207 -9.01 -3.95 20.25
N LYS A 208 -8.75 -3.59 21.50
CA LYS A 208 -9.62 -2.75 22.34
C LYS A 208 -9.25 -1.27 22.26
N ILE A 209 -8.10 -0.94 21.67
CA ILE A 209 -7.55 0.42 21.65
C ILE A 209 -7.84 1.05 20.29
N GLY A 210 -8.67 2.09 20.27
CA GLY A 210 -9.06 2.76 19.02
C GLY A 210 -9.96 1.91 18.11
N ARG A 211 -10.13 2.35 16.86
CA ARG A 211 -11.00 1.74 15.85
C ARG A 211 -10.23 1.41 14.56
N PRO A 212 -10.52 0.29 13.89
CA PRO A 212 -9.98 0.01 12.56
C PRO A 212 -10.27 1.14 11.58
N VAL A 213 -9.27 1.59 10.84
CA VAL A 213 -9.39 2.60 9.80
C VAL A 213 -8.56 2.21 8.59
N MET A 214 -9.13 2.45 7.41
CA MET A 214 -8.38 2.49 6.16
C MET A 214 -8.17 3.95 5.78
N LEU A 215 -6.91 4.39 5.73
CA LEU A 215 -6.55 5.69 5.20
C LEU A 215 -6.30 5.58 3.70
N VAL A 216 -6.90 6.47 2.93
CA VAL A 216 -6.72 6.56 1.47
C VAL A 216 -5.77 7.72 1.21
N CYS A 217 -4.66 7.43 0.53
CA CYS A 217 -3.56 8.37 0.36
C CYS A 217 -3.18 8.53 -1.11
N ASP A 218 -2.73 9.74 -1.47
CA ASP A 218 -2.00 10.04 -2.69
C ASP A 218 -0.54 10.23 -2.36
N VAL A 219 0.27 9.20 -2.58
CA VAL A 219 1.73 9.31 -2.38
C VAL A 219 2.32 9.94 -3.64
N PRO A 220 2.93 11.14 -3.54
CA PRO A 220 3.56 11.78 -4.69
C PRO A 220 4.64 10.88 -5.29
N ILE A 221 4.74 10.84 -6.62
CA ILE A 221 5.69 9.94 -7.31
C ILE A 221 7.14 10.23 -6.91
N GLU A 222 7.48 11.50 -6.66
CA GLU A 222 8.81 11.91 -6.20
C GLU A 222 9.21 11.37 -4.81
N MET A 223 8.22 10.85 -4.05
CA MET A 223 8.47 10.17 -2.78
C MET A 223 8.67 8.66 -2.92
N ILE A 224 8.38 8.09 -4.09
CA ILE A 224 8.46 6.67 -4.40
C ILE A 224 9.84 6.38 -4.99
N SER A 225 10.49 5.31 -4.56
CA SER A 225 11.80 4.92 -5.10
C SER A 225 11.68 4.45 -6.54
N GLY A 226 12.68 4.75 -7.38
CA GLY A 226 12.73 4.31 -8.78
C GLY A 226 12.57 2.79 -8.96
N SER A 227 13.07 1.96 -8.04
CA SER A 227 12.88 0.50 -8.09
C SER A 227 11.41 0.09 -8.00
N VAL A 228 10.62 0.76 -7.14
CA VAL A 228 9.17 0.52 -7.00
C VAL A 228 8.45 1.00 -8.26
N MET A 229 8.85 2.14 -8.84
CA MET A 229 8.27 2.61 -10.10
C MET A 229 8.59 1.66 -11.27
N LEU A 230 9.79 1.08 -11.31
CA LEU A 230 10.15 0.05 -12.27
C LEU A 230 9.32 -1.21 -12.09
N GLU A 231 9.15 -1.69 -10.85
CA GLU A 231 8.27 -2.82 -10.57
C GLU A 231 6.85 -2.54 -11.05
N LEU A 232 6.27 -1.38 -10.70
CA LEU A 232 4.94 -0.97 -11.14
C LEU A 232 4.81 -0.98 -12.67
N ALA A 233 5.78 -0.39 -13.38
CA ALA A 233 5.81 -0.37 -14.84
C ALA A 233 5.84 -1.79 -15.43
N GLY A 234 6.68 -2.67 -14.86
CA GLY A 234 6.76 -4.08 -15.25
C GLY A 234 5.43 -4.81 -15.12
N TRP A 235 4.79 -4.69 -13.94
CA TRP A 235 3.47 -5.27 -13.68
C TRP A 235 2.41 -4.74 -14.63
N CYS A 236 2.40 -3.42 -14.88
CA CYS A 236 1.44 -2.85 -15.82
C CYS A 236 1.62 -3.37 -17.25
N LEU A 237 2.87 -3.46 -17.73
CA LEU A 237 3.16 -3.99 -19.07
C LEU A 237 2.79 -5.46 -19.20
N GLN A 238 3.09 -6.27 -18.18
CA GLN A 238 2.63 -7.65 -18.12
C GLN A 238 1.10 -7.70 -18.25
N MET A 239 0.37 -6.97 -17.41
CA MET A 239 -1.09 -7.03 -17.36
C MET A 239 -1.75 -6.59 -18.67
N ILE A 240 -1.29 -5.51 -19.32
CA ILE A 240 -1.91 -5.06 -20.58
C ILE A 240 -1.67 -6.06 -21.72
N PHE A 241 -0.53 -6.77 -21.72
CA PHE A 241 -0.21 -7.77 -22.73
C PHE A 241 -0.88 -9.13 -22.46
N GLU A 242 -1.03 -9.52 -21.20
CA GLU A 242 -1.89 -10.66 -20.82
C GLU A 242 -3.34 -10.42 -21.26
N ASN A 243 -3.87 -9.21 -21.00
CA ASN A 243 -5.18 -8.79 -21.49
C ASN A 243 -5.28 -8.81 -23.03
N LEU A 244 -4.20 -8.44 -23.73
CA LEU A 244 -4.16 -8.51 -25.19
C LEU A 244 -4.19 -9.97 -25.69
N LEU A 245 -3.53 -10.90 -24.98
CA LEU A 245 -3.41 -12.30 -25.38
C LEU A 245 -4.66 -13.13 -25.05
N PHE A 246 -5.23 -12.94 -23.86
CA PHE A 246 -6.29 -13.79 -23.32
C PHE A 246 -7.67 -13.13 -23.32
N GLY A 247 -7.73 -11.83 -23.66
CA GLY A 247 -8.93 -11.02 -23.51
C GLY A 247 -9.09 -10.50 -22.07
N GLU A 248 -10.12 -9.67 -21.87
CA GLU A 248 -10.46 -9.17 -20.54
C GLU A 248 -11.16 -10.28 -19.75
N VAL A 249 -10.64 -10.56 -18.55
CA VAL A 249 -11.33 -11.43 -17.60
C VAL A 249 -12.21 -10.54 -16.72
N GLU A 250 -13.52 -10.80 -16.72
CA GLU A 250 -14.43 -10.17 -15.76
C GLU A 250 -13.93 -10.53 -14.34
N ASP A 251 -13.67 -9.51 -13.52
CA ASP A 251 -13.11 -9.59 -12.16
C ASP A 251 -11.59 -9.85 -12.03
N ASP A 252 -10.79 -9.56 -13.06
CA ASP A 252 -9.32 -9.54 -12.89
C ASP A 252 -8.92 -8.37 -11.99
N GLU A 253 -8.81 -8.65 -10.69
CA GLU A 253 -8.27 -7.69 -9.75
C GLU A 253 -6.75 -7.82 -9.70
N PRO A 254 -6.03 -6.70 -9.80
CA PRO A 254 -4.58 -6.78 -9.76
C PRO A 254 -4.11 -7.31 -8.41
N GLY A 255 -2.96 -7.98 -8.40
CA GLY A 255 -2.37 -8.55 -7.20
C GLY A 255 -1.94 -7.52 -6.14
N LEU A 256 -1.25 -8.01 -5.11
CA LEU A 256 -0.62 -7.17 -4.09
C LEU A 256 0.44 -6.28 -4.75
N PHE A 257 0.44 -5.00 -4.41
CA PHE A 257 1.49 -4.06 -4.75
C PHE A 257 1.78 -3.19 -3.53
N GLY A 258 2.60 -3.74 -2.63
CA GLY A 258 3.00 -3.13 -1.38
C GLY A 258 4.38 -2.49 -1.47
N PHE A 259 4.53 -1.30 -0.91
CA PHE A 259 5.82 -0.61 -0.83
C PHE A 259 5.91 0.28 0.42
N CYS A 260 7.05 0.93 0.60
CA CYS A 260 7.20 1.93 1.65
C CYS A 260 7.96 3.17 1.17
N ILE A 261 7.71 4.29 1.83
CA ILE A 261 8.52 5.50 1.72
C ILE A 261 9.39 5.65 2.98
N HIS A 262 10.55 6.25 2.85
CA HIS A 262 11.53 6.41 3.93
C HIS A 262 11.45 7.79 4.63
N ARG A 263 10.24 8.35 4.71
CA ARG A 263 9.94 9.67 5.29
C ARG A 263 8.46 9.74 5.68
N ALA A 264 8.07 10.79 6.38
CA ALA A 264 6.65 11.01 6.67
C ALA A 264 5.86 11.33 5.40
N LEU A 265 4.64 10.80 5.30
CA LEU A 265 3.67 11.27 4.32
C LEU A 265 2.98 12.52 4.89
N PRO A 266 3.03 13.68 4.21
CA PRO A 266 2.34 14.88 4.66
C PRO A 266 0.82 14.68 4.76
N SER A 267 0.14 15.41 5.65
CA SER A 267 -1.30 15.23 5.85
C SER A 267 -2.14 15.61 4.63
N GLN A 268 -1.70 16.56 3.81
CA GLN A 268 -2.39 16.92 2.56
C GLN A 268 -2.43 15.78 1.53
N CYS A 269 -1.61 14.75 1.68
CA CYS A 269 -1.63 13.56 0.86
C CYS A 269 -2.67 12.53 1.35
N ILE A 270 -3.31 12.75 2.50
CA ILE A 270 -4.39 11.90 2.99
C ILE A 270 -5.70 12.41 2.40
N VAL A 271 -6.22 11.67 1.44
CA VAL A 271 -7.46 12.00 0.72
C VAL A 271 -8.68 11.84 1.61
N GLY A 272 -8.62 10.88 2.53
CA GLY A 272 -9.66 10.63 3.50
C GLY A 272 -9.51 9.25 4.11
N HIS A 273 -10.61 8.75 4.66
CA HIS A 273 -10.61 7.48 5.37
C HIS A 273 -11.95 6.78 5.28
N TYR A 274 -11.98 5.49 5.60
CA TYR A 274 -13.21 4.79 5.89
C TYR A 274 -12.98 3.70 6.94
N HIS A 275 -14.07 3.17 7.48
CA HIS A 275 -14.03 2.09 8.45
C HIS A 275 -14.51 0.79 7.80
N PRO A 276 -13.61 -0.17 7.52
CA PRO A 276 -14.00 -1.44 6.93
C PRO A 276 -14.95 -2.21 7.86
N VAL A 277 -16.00 -2.79 7.28
CA VAL A 277 -17.05 -3.51 8.03
C VAL A 277 -16.58 -4.90 8.44
N ALA A 278 -15.84 -5.58 7.57
CA ALA A 278 -15.27 -6.89 7.79
C ALA A 278 -13.76 -6.84 7.53
N ILE A 279 -12.97 -7.41 8.44
CA ILE A 279 -11.52 -7.46 8.36
C ILE A 279 -11.10 -8.87 8.68
N ARG A 280 -10.34 -9.51 7.77
CA ARG A 280 -9.80 -10.84 8.03
C ARG A 280 -8.62 -10.73 8.98
N ASP A 281 -8.58 -11.61 9.98
CA ASP A 281 -7.45 -11.71 10.89
C ASP A 281 -6.48 -12.79 10.40
N PRO A 282 -5.36 -12.41 9.74
CA PRO A 282 -4.41 -13.40 9.25
C PRO A 282 -3.68 -14.13 10.39
N LEU A 283 -3.65 -13.56 11.60
CA LEU A 283 -2.91 -14.12 12.74
C LEU A 283 -3.70 -15.16 13.53
N LEU A 284 -5.00 -15.33 13.26
CA LEU A 284 -5.82 -16.41 13.84
C LEU A 284 -5.72 -17.73 13.07
N TYR A 285 -5.24 -17.71 11.82
CA TYR A 285 -5.19 -18.88 10.93
C TYR A 285 -3.76 -19.34 10.59
N GLY A 286 -2.75 -18.77 11.27
CA GLY A 286 -1.36 -19.21 11.22
C GLY A 286 -0.98 -19.97 12.49
N GLY A 287 -1.41 -21.23 12.56
CA GLY A 287 -1.04 -22.21 13.59
C GLY A 287 -1.00 -23.60 12.98
#